data_AF-A0A067LRJ1-F1
#
_entry.id   AF-A0A067LRJ1-F1
#
_cell.length_a   1.000
_cell.length_b   1.000
_cell.length_c   1.000
_cell.angle_alpha   90.00
_cell.angle_beta   90.00
_cell.angle_gamma   90.00
#
_symmetry.space_group_name_H-M   'P 1'
#
loop_
_entity.id
_entity.type
_entity.pdbx_description
1 polymer ?
#
loop_
_entity_poly.entity_id
_entity_poly.type
_entity_poly.pdbx_seq_one_letter_code
_entity_poly.pdbx_strand_id
1 'polypeptide(L)'
;QYSIKQTDIRHIETRICKFVTEYERIYYKYKTARLPACLSTIHSLLHIPHYLQWLGPLWAYWEFAMERCCGRLRTLVLSRVEPYTNLSQRA
;
A
#
# COMPACT_ATOMS: atom_id res chain seq x y z
N GLN A 1 -5.60 -7.36 23.88
CA GLN A 1 -4.88 -7.75 22.65
C GLN A 1 -5.89 -7.90 21.53
N TYR A 2 -5.76 -7.17 20.43
CA TYR A 2 -6.62 -7.35 19.27
C TYR A 2 -6.18 -8.62 18.55
N SER A 3 -6.99 -9.68 18.61
CA SER A 3 -6.73 -10.93 17.90
C SER A 3 -7.45 -10.88 16.55
N ILE A 4 -6.68 -10.92 15.45
CA ILE A 4 -7.26 -11.01 14.11
C ILE A 4 -7.79 -12.42 13.94
N LYS A 5 -9.11 -12.58 13.80
CA LYS A 5 -9.71 -13.90 13.57
C LYS A 5 -9.60 -14.25 12.10
N GLN A 6 -9.34 -15.53 11.81
CA GLN A 6 -9.30 -16.04 10.45
C GLN A 6 -10.64 -15.81 9.70
N THR A 7 -11.77 -15.81 10.43
CA THR A 7 -13.10 -15.50 9.89
C THR A 7 -13.18 -14.08 9.34
N ASP A 8 -12.54 -13.13 10.02
CA ASP A 8 -12.56 -11.72 9.63
C ASP A 8 -11.72 -11.53 8.36
N ILE A 9 -10.59 -12.23 8.26
CA ILE A 9 -9.74 -12.21 7.06
C ILE A 9 -10.51 -12.75 5.84
N ARG A 10 -11.20 -13.88 5.98
CA ARG A 10 -12.04 -14.45 4.89
C ARG A 10 -13.16 -13.50 4.47
N HIS A 11 -13.76 -12.78 5.44
CA HIS A 11 -14.78 -11.79 5.14
C HIS A 11 -14.20 -10.60 4.37
N ILE A 12 -13.00 -10.13 4.74
CA ILE A 12 -12.29 -9.08 4.02
C ILE A 12 -11.97 -9.52 2.60
N GLU A 13 -11.41 -10.72 2.42
CA GLU A 13 -11.10 -11.31 1.11
C GLU A 13 -12.33 -11.29 0.20
N THR A 14 -13.46 -11.80 0.69
CA THR A 14 -14.72 -11.81 -0.07
C THR A 14 -15.15 -10.40 -0.49
N ARG A 15 -15.04 -9.41 0.40
CA ARG A 15 -15.44 -8.02 0.12
C ARG A 15 -14.52 -7.36 -0.89
N ILE A 16 -13.20 -7.59 -0.79
CA ILE A 16 -12.22 -7.05 -1.74
C ILE A 16 -12.43 -7.67 -3.12
N CYS A 17 -12.61 -8.99 -3.22
CA CYS A 17 -12.88 -9.66 -4.50
C CYS A 17 -14.14 -9.08 -5.17
N LYS A 18 -15.21 -8.88 -4.39
CA LYS A 18 -16.44 -8.22 -4.88
C LYS A 18 -16.19 -6.80 -5.37
N PHE A 19 -15.42 -6.01 -4.61
CA PHE A 19 -15.06 -4.65 -4.98
C PHE A 19 -14.26 -4.61 -6.30
N VAL A 20 -13.22 -5.44 -6.44
CA VAL A 20 -12.37 -5.49 -7.63
C VAL A 20 -13.17 -5.96 -8.85
N THR A 21 -14.01 -6.98 -8.68
CA THR A 21 -14.91 -7.45 -9.75
C THR A 21 -15.83 -6.33 -10.24
N GLU A 22 -16.42 -5.57 -9.32
CA GLU A 22 -17.32 -4.47 -9.68
C GLU A 22 -16.57 -3.29 -10.31
N TYR A 23 -15.36 -3.00 -9.82
CA TYR A 23 -14.47 -2.02 -10.43
C TYR A 23 -14.12 -2.41 -11.87
N GLU A 24 -13.73 -3.66 -12.11
CA GLU A 24 -13.45 -4.16 -13.45
C GLU A 24 -14.67 -4.06 -14.35
N ARG A 25 -15.87 -4.39 -13.84
CA ARG A 25 -17.12 -4.26 -14.58
C ARG A 25 -17.41 -2.82 -15.00
N ILE A 26 -17.21 -1.84 -14.13
CA ILE A 26 -17.54 -0.43 -14.37
C ILE A 26 -16.45 0.29 -15.19
N TYR A 27 -15.19 0.14 -14.79
CA TYR A 27 -14.06 0.90 -15.32
C TYR A 27 -13.30 0.15 -16.42
N TYR A 28 -12.96 -1.13 -16.23
CA TYR A 28 -12.26 -1.89 -17.26
C TYR A 28 -13.23 -2.31 -18.39
N LYS A 29 -14.49 -2.65 -18.06
CA LYS A 29 -15.52 -3.17 -18.98
C LYS A 29 -15.05 -4.37 -19.82
N TYR A 30 -13.99 -5.06 -19.39
CA TYR A 30 -13.37 -6.17 -20.11
C TYR A 30 -12.97 -5.82 -21.56
N LYS A 31 -12.58 -4.56 -21.81
CA LYS A 31 -12.13 -4.10 -23.12
C LYS A 31 -10.63 -3.83 -23.08
N THR A 32 -9.88 -4.42 -24.01
CA THR A 32 -8.42 -4.22 -24.13
C THR A 32 -8.04 -2.74 -24.26
N ALA A 33 -8.83 -1.95 -24.97
CA ALA A 33 -8.63 -0.50 -25.08
C ALA A 33 -8.67 0.25 -23.73
N ARG A 34 -9.18 -0.36 -22.67
CA ARG A 34 -9.27 0.19 -21.30
C ARG A 34 -8.31 -0.48 -20.31
N LEU A 35 -7.31 -1.21 -20.80
CA LEU A 35 -6.22 -1.77 -19.99
C LEU A 35 -5.60 -0.78 -18.98
N PRO A 36 -5.45 0.54 -19.28
CA PRO A 36 -4.96 1.50 -18.29
C PRO A 36 -5.82 1.62 -17.01
N ALA A 37 -7.06 1.14 -17.03
CA ALA A 37 -7.91 1.06 -15.83
C ALA A 37 -7.51 -0.10 -14.90
N CYS A 38 -6.78 -1.11 -15.36
CA CYS A 38 -6.28 -2.22 -14.54
C CYS A 38 -5.04 -1.79 -13.74
N LEU A 39 -5.24 -0.87 -12.80
CA LEU A 39 -4.18 -0.29 -12.00
C LEU A 39 -3.57 -1.33 -11.06
N SER A 40 -2.23 -1.33 -10.96
CA SER A 40 -1.49 -2.11 -9.97
C SER A 40 -2.02 -1.87 -8.54
N THR A 41 -2.34 -0.63 -8.20
CA THR A 41 -2.91 -0.28 -6.89
C THR A 41 -4.25 -0.98 -6.60
N ILE A 42 -5.09 -1.19 -7.60
CA ILE A 42 -6.36 -1.93 -7.47
C ILE A 42 -6.08 -3.42 -7.32
N HIS A 43 -5.17 -3.97 -8.13
CA HIS A 43 -4.77 -5.38 -8.04
C HIS A 43 -4.16 -5.70 -6.66
N SER A 44 -3.32 -4.81 -6.12
CA SER A 44 -2.68 -4.96 -4.81
C SER A 44 -3.68 -5.15 -3.66
N LEU A 45 -4.92 -4.68 -3.80
CA LEU A 45 -5.96 -4.92 -2.79
C LEU A 45 -6.23 -6.42 -2.61
N LEU A 46 -6.18 -7.22 -3.67
CA LEU A 46 -6.40 -8.68 -3.62
C LEU A 46 -5.36 -9.41 -2.75
N HIS A 47 -4.18 -8.80 -2.55
CA HIS A 47 -3.12 -9.38 -1.73
C HIS A 47 -3.23 -9.01 -0.25
N ILE A 48 -4.05 -8.02 0.12
CA ILE A 48 -4.23 -7.59 1.52
C ILE A 48 -4.62 -8.74 2.46
N PRO A 49 -5.58 -9.63 2.13
CA PRO A 49 -5.93 -10.75 3.02
C PRO A 49 -4.76 -11.70 3.27
N HIS A 50 -3.92 -11.94 2.25
CA HIS A 50 -2.72 -12.77 2.37
C HIS A 50 -1.67 -12.10 3.26
N TYR A 51 -1.44 -10.81 3.08
CA TYR A 51 -0.53 -10.05 3.94
C TYR A 51 -1.01 -10.00 5.39
N LEU A 52 -2.31 -9.91 5.64
CA LEU A 52 -2.86 -10.00 6.99
C LEU A 52 -2.58 -11.35 7.67
N GLN A 53 -2.57 -12.45 6.90
CA GLN A 53 -2.26 -13.78 7.42
C GLN A 53 -0.77 -13.97 7.69
N TRP A 54 0.09 -13.47 6.79
CA TRP A 54 1.53 -13.71 6.87
C TRP A 54 2.28 -12.71 7.75
N LEU A 55 1.90 -11.43 7.67
CA LEU A 55 2.61 -10.33 8.31
C LEU A 55 1.87 -9.77 9.53
N GLY A 56 0.64 -10.22 9.77
CA GLY A 56 -0.22 -9.72 10.83
C GLY A 56 -0.92 -8.41 10.44
N PRO A 57 -1.25 -7.52 11.40
CA PRO A 57 -2.04 -6.32 11.11
C PRO A 57 -1.31 -5.33 10.19
N LEU A 58 -2.06 -4.64 9.32
CA LEU A 58 -1.52 -3.69 8.35
C LEU A 58 -0.56 -2.65 8.94
N TRP A 59 -0.88 -2.13 10.14
CA TRP A 59 -0.05 -1.11 10.80
C TRP A 59 1.36 -1.60 11.14
N ALA A 60 1.57 -2.92 11.21
CA ALA A 60 2.87 -3.50 11.52
C ALA A 60 3.83 -3.47 10.32
N TYR A 61 3.31 -3.43 9.08
CA TYR A 61 4.13 -3.49 7.86
C TYR A 61 3.83 -2.39 6.84
N TRP A 62 2.88 -1.49 7.11
CA TRP A 62 2.62 -0.36 6.24
C TRP A 62 3.81 0.61 6.20
N GLU A 63 4.01 1.24 5.04
CA GLU A 63 5.17 2.11 4.81
C GLU A 63 5.03 3.49 5.46
N PHE A 64 3.87 3.81 6.07
CA PHE A 64 3.57 5.16 6.56
C PHE A 64 4.65 5.74 7.49
N ALA A 65 5.20 4.93 8.39
CA ALA A 65 6.26 5.37 9.29
C ALA A 65 7.57 5.68 8.52
N MET A 66 7.93 4.84 7.56
CA MET A 66 9.10 5.02 6.69
C MET A 66 8.92 6.24 5.79
N GLU A 67 7.78 6.38 5.11
CA GLU A 67 7.46 7.55 4.29
C GLU A 67 7.51 8.85 5.07
N ARG A 68 6.95 8.86 6.29
CA ARG A 68 7.02 10.04 7.18
C ARG A 68 8.46 10.36 7.57
N CYS A 69 9.29 9.35 7.82
CA CYS A 69 10.71 9.51 8.10
C CYS A 69 11.44 10.09 6.87
N CYS A 70 11.28 9.48 5.69
CA CYS A 70 11.84 9.94 4.43
C CYS A 70 11.42 11.37 4.08
N GLY A 71 10.16 11.74 4.31
CA GLY A 71 9.66 13.10 4.14
C GLY A 71 10.38 14.11 5.05
N ARG A 72 10.64 13.74 6.32
CA ARG A 72 11.43 14.56 7.23
C ARG A 72 12.89 14.66 6.80
N LEU A 73 13.52 13.52 6.46
CA LEU A 73 14.90 13.50 5.97
C LEU A 73 15.06 14.38 4.73
N ARG A 74 14.09 14.36 3.82
CA ARG A 74 14.08 15.22 2.62
C ARG A 74 14.15 16.71 2.94
N THR A 75 13.53 17.17 4.03
CA THR A 75 13.64 18.59 4.45
C THR A 75 15.02 18.98 4.99
N LEU A 76 15.83 17.99 5.40
CA LEU A 76 17.19 18.20 5.89
C LEU A 76 18.23 18.20 4.76
N VAL A 77 17.85 17.75 3.55
CA VAL A 77 18.70 17.80 2.36
C VAL A 77 18.68 19.21 1.77
N LEU A 78 19.49 20.09 2.35
CA LEU A 78 19.58 21.51 1.95
C LEU A 78 20.52 21.76 0.77
N SER A 79 21.44 20.83 0.49
CA SER A 79 22.36 20.91 -0.64
C SER A 79 22.13 19.74 -1.59
N ARG A 80 22.07 20.04 -2.90
CA ARG A 80 22.02 19.02 -3.96
C ARG A 80 23.40 18.47 -4.31
N VAL A 81 24.47 19.22 -4.00
CA VAL A 81 25.85 18.84 -4.30
C VAL A 81 26.42 17.97 -3.17
N GLU A 82 26.11 18.32 -1.92
CA GLU A 82 26.57 17.62 -0.72
C GLU A 82 25.39 17.26 0.20
N PRO A 83 24.52 16.33 -0.24
CA PRO A 83 23.30 15.99 0.49
C PRO A 83 23.61 15.33 1.84
N TYR A 84 24.64 14.49 1.90
CA TYR A 84 24.98 13.70 3.08
C TYR A 84 25.62 14.53 4.20
N THR A 85 26.44 15.53 3.86
CA THR A 85 27.12 16.40 4.83
C THR A 85 26.11 17.17 5.68
N ASN A 86 25.03 17.65 5.06
CA ASN A 86 23.97 18.38 5.76
C ASN A 86 23.08 17.45 6.59
N LEU A 87 22.79 16.25 6.06
CA LEU A 87 22.04 15.22 6.78
C LEU A 87 22.79 14.77 8.02
N SER A 88 24.09 14.44 7.94
CA SER A 88 24.88 13.95 9.07
C SER A 88 25.07 14.97 10.18
N GLN A 89 24.97 16.26 9.88
CA GLN A 89 25.08 17.34 10.87
C GLN A 89 23.76 17.64 11.59
N ARG A 90 22.61 17.15 11.09
CA ARG A 90 21.28 17.60 11.52
C ARG A 90 20.25 16.48 11.77
N ALA A 91 20.55 15.25 11.37
CA ALA A 91 19.76 14.05 11.66
C ALA A 91 20.13 13.48 13.04
#